data_AF-A0A5A5TKV6-F1
#
_entry.id   AF-A0A5A5TKV6-F1
#
_cell.length_a   1.000
_cell.length_b   1.000
_cell.length_c   1.000
_cell.angle_alpha   90.00
_cell.angle_beta   90.00
_cell.angle_gamma   90.00
#
_symmetry.space_group_name_H-M   'P 1'
#
loop_
_entity.id
_entity.type
_entity.pdbx_description
1 polymer ?
#
loop_
_entity_poly.entity_id
_entity_poly.type
_entity_poly.pdbx_seq_one_letter_code
_entity_poly.pdbx_strand_id
1 'polypeptide(L)'
;MTSIADGSVKIQTTAESNLSTPSWFGEVVVISMHLRTQGVFKKINEQVRFARKRFGQYEVIDFLSVLFGYAISGERTLEEFYERLQPFAVPFMALFDRDRLPSRSAFSRFLAALTQEPVEALRTLFLDDALARPLTPDKQTGGLVDRKGDT
;
A
#
# COMPACT_ATOMS: atom_id res chain seq x y z
N MET A 1 -10.23 -15.15 -52.60
CA MET A 1 -11.05 -15.06 -51.37
C MET A 1 -10.16 -15.41 -50.18
N THR A 2 -9.74 -14.41 -49.41
CA THR A 2 -8.94 -14.58 -48.19
C THR A 2 -9.87 -15.01 -47.05
N SER A 3 -9.86 -16.31 -46.73
CA SER A 3 -10.50 -16.84 -45.54
C SER A 3 -9.74 -16.32 -44.33
N ILE A 4 -10.37 -15.41 -43.57
CA ILE A 4 -9.98 -15.10 -42.20
C ILE A 4 -10.36 -16.37 -41.44
N ALA A 5 -9.37 -17.22 -41.20
CA ALA A 5 -9.52 -18.36 -40.30
C ALA A 5 -9.85 -17.79 -38.92
N ASP A 6 -11.13 -17.89 -38.61
CA ASP A 6 -11.81 -17.47 -37.41
C ASP A 6 -11.18 -18.20 -36.23
N GLY A 7 -10.26 -17.54 -35.53
CA GLY A 7 -9.66 -18.04 -34.31
C GLY A 7 -10.74 -18.07 -33.23
N SER A 8 -11.52 -19.15 -33.18
CA SER A 8 -12.69 -19.23 -32.31
C SER A 8 -12.25 -19.09 -30.85
N VAL A 9 -12.57 -17.95 -30.22
CA VAL A 9 -12.39 -17.75 -28.79
C VAL A 9 -13.50 -18.53 -28.08
N LYS A 10 -13.14 -19.62 -27.38
CA LYS A 10 -14.08 -20.40 -26.58
C LYS A 10 -14.22 -19.75 -25.21
N ILE A 11 -15.24 -18.90 -25.04
CA ILE A 11 -15.60 -18.32 -23.74
C ILE A 11 -16.46 -19.35 -22.99
N GLN A 12 -15.98 -19.83 -21.84
CA GLN A 12 -16.75 -20.64 -20.90
C GLN A 12 -17.12 -19.77 -19.69
N THR A 13 -18.41 -19.67 -19.36
CA THR A 13 -18.89 -19.02 -18.15
C THR A 13 -19.45 -20.07 -17.19
N THR A 14 -19.23 -19.85 -15.89
CA THR A 14 -19.76 -20.68 -14.80
C THR A 14 -20.63 -19.83 -13.89
N ALA A 15 -21.61 -20.43 -13.21
CA ALA A 15 -22.37 -19.72 -12.17
C ALA A 15 -21.52 -19.46 -10.91
N GLU A 16 -20.39 -20.15 -10.78
CA GLU A 16 -19.41 -19.93 -9.72
C GLU A 16 -18.61 -18.65 -9.97
N SER A 17 -18.61 -17.77 -8.97
CA SER A 17 -17.79 -16.57 -8.96
C SER A 17 -16.32 -16.97 -8.82
N ASN A 18 -15.51 -16.68 -9.84
CA ASN A 18 -14.06 -16.79 -9.72
C ASN A 18 -13.54 -15.61 -8.87
N LEU A 19 -12.65 -15.92 -7.92
CA LEU A 19 -11.97 -14.91 -7.14
C LEU A 19 -11.11 -14.05 -8.07
N SER A 20 -11.59 -12.85 -8.38
CA SER A 20 -10.83 -11.84 -9.10
C SER A 20 -10.04 -10.97 -8.14
N THR A 21 -8.87 -10.50 -8.57
CA THR A 21 -8.11 -9.50 -7.82
C THR A 21 -9.00 -8.29 -7.52
N PRO A 22 -9.01 -7.77 -6.27
CA PRO A 22 -9.77 -6.58 -5.93
C PRO A 22 -9.38 -5.38 -6.80
N SER A 23 -10.34 -4.54 -7.17
CA SER A 23 -10.11 -3.40 -8.07
C SER A 23 -9.06 -2.42 -7.53
N TRP A 24 -8.97 -2.28 -6.21
CA TRP A 24 -8.01 -1.43 -5.51
C TRP A 24 -6.58 -2.00 -5.45
N PHE A 25 -6.38 -3.29 -5.77
CA PHE A 25 -5.08 -3.93 -5.60
C PHE A 25 -4.00 -3.28 -6.47
N GLY A 26 -4.36 -2.84 -7.68
CA GLY A 26 -3.45 -2.14 -8.58
C GLY A 26 -2.90 -0.85 -7.99
N GLU A 27 -3.72 -0.10 -7.26
CA GLU A 27 -3.28 1.12 -6.57
C GLU A 27 -2.26 0.81 -5.48
N VAL A 28 -2.47 -0.27 -4.71
CA VAL A 28 -1.50 -0.73 -3.72
C VAL A 28 -0.16 -1.09 -4.37
N VAL A 29 -0.18 -1.73 -5.54
CA VAL A 29 1.04 -2.04 -6.31
C VAL A 29 1.79 -0.75 -6.67
N VAL A 30 1.09 0.24 -7.20
CA VAL A 30 1.72 1.52 -7.59
C VAL A 30 2.32 2.23 -6.39
N ILE A 31 1.57 2.35 -5.29
CA ILE A 31 2.05 3.02 -4.07
C ILE A 31 3.21 2.28 -3.44
N SER A 32 3.11 0.95 -3.28
CA SER A 32 4.20 0.16 -2.70
C SER A 32 5.48 0.20 -3.52
N MET A 33 5.39 0.10 -4.85
CA MET A 33 6.52 0.28 -5.77
C MET A 33 7.15 1.67 -5.63
N HIS A 34 6.32 2.71 -5.54
CA HIS A 34 6.80 4.08 -5.37
C HIS A 34 7.54 4.25 -4.04
N LEU A 35 6.96 3.81 -2.92
CA LEU A 35 7.60 3.89 -1.60
C LEU A 35 8.89 3.05 -1.53
N ARG A 36 8.90 1.88 -2.16
CA ARG A 36 10.09 1.02 -2.28
C ARG A 36 11.23 1.70 -3.03
N THR A 37 10.94 2.25 -4.21
CA THR A 37 11.94 2.93 -5.07
C THR A 37 12.64 4.07 -4.32
N GLN A 38 11.94 4.64 -3.35
CA GLN A 38 12.40 5.80 -2.59
C GLN A 38 13.04 5.41 -1.25
N GLY A 39 13.18 4.11 -1.00
CA GLY A 39 13.78 3.58 0.23
C GLY A 39 12.95 3.80 1.49
N VAL A 40 11.66 4.16 1.37
CA VAL A 40 10.79 4.43 2.52
C VAL A 40 10.68 3.22 3.43
N PHE A 41 10.55 2.01 2.88
CA PHE A 41 10.48 0.77 3.68
C PHE A 41 11.74 0.55 4.52
N LYS A 42 12.92 0.84 3.95
CA LYS A 42 14.19 0.77 4.67
C LYS A 42 14.23 1.82 5.80
N LYS A 43 13.86 3.07 5.50
CA LYS A 43 13.82 4.15 6.51
C LYS A 43 12.88 3.79 7.66
N ILE A 44 11.70 3.21 7.39
CA ILE A 44 10.75 2.75 8.42
C ILE A 44 11.42 1.74 9.35
N ASN A 45 12.07 0.72 8.81
CA ASN A 45 12.73 -0.33 9.60
C ASN A 45 13.92 0.19 10.42
N GLU A 46 14.61 1.23 9.94
CA GLU A 46 15.77 1.81 10.60
C GLU A 46 15.39 2.86 11.66
N GLN A 47 14.41 3.71 11.36
CA GLN A 47 14.13 4.93 12.12
C GLN A 47 12.93 4.78 13.07
N VAL A 48 11.98 3.90 12.76
CA VAL A 48 10.78 3.72 13.60
C VAL A 48 11.03 2.59 14.59
N ARG A 49 11.20 2.96 15.87
CA ARG A 49 11.41 2.00 16.96
C ARG A 49 10.13 1.86 17.78
N PHE A 50 9.74 0.60 18.01
CA PHE A 50 8.67 0.25 18.93
C PHE A 50 9.27 -0.38 20.18
N ALA A 51 8.80 0.05 21.36
CA ALA A 51 9.28 -0.44 22.66
C ALA A 51 9.17 -1.97 22.78
N ARG A 52 8.14 -2.58 22.17
CA ARG A 52 8.13 -4.01 21.85
C ARG A 52 8.78 -4.23 20.50
N LYS A 53 10.09 -4.50 20.52
CA LYS A 53 10.92 -4.66 19.32
C LYS A 53 10.47 -5.80 18.38
N ARG A 54 9.57 -6.69 18.81
CA ARG A 54 9.03 -7.82 18.04
C ARG A 54 7.59 -8.15 18.46
N PHE A 55 6.60 -7.87 17.63
CA PHE A 55 5.25 -8.42 17.76
C PHE A 55 5.23 -9.90 17.32
N GLY A 56 6.15 -10.71 17.87
CA GLY A 56 6.46 -12.05 17.38
C GLY A 56 7.33 -12.02 16.13
N GLN A 57 6.89 -12.69 15.07
CA GLN A 57 7.58 -12.78 13.77
C GLN A 57 7.32 -11.57 12.86
N TYR A 58 6.53 -10.59 13.31
CA TYR A 58 6.17 -9.41 12.55
C TYR A 58 7.05 -8.20 12.90
N GLU A 59 7.39 -7.44 11.86
CA GLU A 59 7.99 -6.12 11.87
C GLU A 59 6.92 -5.04 11.65
N VAL A 60 7.29 -3.78 11.87
CA VAL A 60 6.38 -2.63 11.71
C VAL A 60 5.79 -2.59 10.30
N ILE A 61 6.60 -2.88 9.29
CA ILE A 61 6.18 -2.87 7.89
C ILE A 61 5.06 -3.89 7.59
N ASP A 62 4.98 -5.00 8.33
CA ASP A 62 3.90 -5.97 8.17
C ASP A 62 2.53 -5.39 8.56
N PHE A 63 2.50 -4.51 9.56
CA PHE A 63 1.27 -3.87 9.99
C PHE A 63 0.95 -2.63 9.14
N LEU A 64 1.99 -1.92 8.69
CA LEU A 64 1.81 -0.81 7.76
C LEU A 64 1.28 -1.27 6.40
N SER A 65 1.69 -2.44 5.89
CA SER A 65 1.14 -2.99 4.65
C SER A 65 -0.39 -3.17 4.75
N VAL A 66 -0.88 -3.71 5.87
CA VAL A 66 -2.31 -3.84 6.16
C VAL A 66 -2.99 -2.46 6.20
N LEU A 67 -2.37 -1.47 6.86
CA LEU A 67 -2.92 -0.11 6.93
C LEU A 67 -2.98 0.57 5.56
N PHE A 68 -1.94 0.44 4.74
CA PHE A 68 -1.93 0.96 3.37
C PHE A 68 -2.99 0.28 2.52
N GLY A 69 -3.05 -1.05 2.55
CA GLY A 69 -4.07 -1.80 1.82
C GLY A 69 -5.48 -1.39 2.24
N TYR A 70 -5.74 -1.30 3.55
CA TYR A 70 -7.04 -0.91 4.07
C TYR A 70 -7.42 0.51 3.65
N ALA A 71 -6.51 1.48 3.81
CA ALA A 71 -6.76 2.87 3.44
C ALA A 71 -7.03 3.06 1.94
N ILE A 72 -6.28 2.35 1.09
CA ILE A 72 -6.45 2.40 -0.38
C ILE A 72 -7.71 1.64 -0.82
N SER A 73 -8.04 0.54 -0.13
CA SER A 73 -9.15 -0.31 -0.52
C SER A 73 -10.52 0.34 -0.43
N GLY A 74 -10.68 1.32 0.47
CA GLY A 74 -11.97 1.95 0.75
C GLY A 74 -13.01 1.00 1.36
N GLU A 75 -12.62 -0.20 1.79
CA GLU A 75 -13.53 -1.14 2.46
C GLU A 75 -14.06 -0.52 3.76
N ARG A 76 -15.32 -0.80 4.10
CA ARG A 76 -15.99 -0.13 5.23
C ARG A 76 -15.49 -0.65 6.56
N THR A 77 -15.04 -1.90 6.57
CA THR A 77 -14.53 -2.57 7.76
C THR A 77 -13.22 -3.29 7.47
N LEU A 78 -12.39 -3.41 8.51
CA LEU A 78 -11.18 -4.20 8.44
C LEU A 78 -11.51 -5.69 8.16
N GLU A 79 -12.66 -6.17 8.62
CA GLU A 79 -13.12 -7.53 8.37
C GLU A 79 -13.29 -7.82 6.87
N GLU A 80 -14.07 -6.99 6.17
CA GLU A 80 -14.29 -7.06 4.72
C GLU A 80 -12.97 -6.97 3.95
N PHE A 81 -12.06 -6.09 4.39
CA PHE A 81 -10.72 -5.99 3.82
C PHE A 81 -9.93 -7.30 3.93
N TYR A 82 -9.88 -7.91 5.12
CA TYR A 82 -9.18 -9.19 5.30
C TYR A 82 -9.81 -10.30 4.45
N GLU A 83 -11.14 -10.36 4.32
CA GLU A 83 -11.82 -11.37 3.51
C GLU A 83 -11.47 -11.26 2.03
N ARG A 84 -11.50 -10.03 1.49
CA ARG A 84 -11.14 -9.76 0.09
C ARG A 84 -9.65 -9.92 -0.17
N LEU A 85 -8.81 -9.64 0.81
CA LEU A 85 -7.37 -9.78 0.71
C LEU A 85 -6.91 -11.24 0.83
N GLN A 86 -7.61 -12.08 1.60
CA GLN A 86 -7.15 -13.43 1.96
C GLN A 86 -6.70 -14.29 0.77
N PRO A 87 -7.41 -14.34 -0.39
CA PRO A 87 -6.98 -15.10 -1.55
C PRO A 87 -5.67 -14.60 -2.18
N PHE A 88 -5.34 -13.33 -1.93
CA PHE A 88 -4.19 -12.61 -2.50
C PHE A 88 -3.17 -12.21 -1.42
N ALA A 89 -3.23 -12.80 -0.23
CA ALA A 89 -2.39 -12.40 0.91
C ALA A 89 -0.89 -12.52 0.60
N VAL A 90 -0.47 -13.61 -0.04
CA VAL A 90 0.94 -13.83 -0.42
C VAL A 90 1.44 -12.77 -1.42
N PRO A 91 0.80 -12.59 -2.61
CA PRO A 91 1.26 -11.56 -3.55
C PRO A 91 1.16 -10.15 -2.97
N PHE A 92 0.18 -9.87 -2.11
CA PHE A 92 0.08 -8.58 -1.43
C PHE A 92 1.25 -8.31 -0.50
N MET A 93 1.60 -9.26 0.37
CA MET A 93 2.69 -9.06 1.33
C MET A 93 4.05 -8.97 0.62
N ALA A 94 4.22 -9.66 -0.50
CA ALA A 94 5.42 -9.58 -1.32
C ALA A 94 5.70 -8.15 -1.84
N LEU A 95 4.66 -7.33 -2.05
CA LEU A 95 4.82 -5.91 -2.43
C LEU A 95 5.63 -5.11 -1.40
N PHE A 96 5.61 -5.55 -0.14
CA PHE A 96 6.29 -4.94 1.00
C PHE A 96 7.54 -5.72 1.45
N ASP A 97 8.01 -6.69 0.65
CA ASP A 97 9.13 -7.60 0.97
C ASP A 97 8.86 -8.52 2.18
N ARG A 98 7.59 -8.92 2.36
CA ARG A 98 7.13 -9.75 3.48
C ARG A 98 6.44 -11.02 3.00
N ASP A 99 6.51 -12.06 3.82
CA ASP A 99 5.96 -13.38 3.47
C ASP A 99 4.64 -13.69 4.19
N ARG A 100 4.24 -12.89 5.18
CA ARG A 100 3.15 -13.26 6.12
C ARG A 100 2.23 -12.08 6.40
N LEU A 101 0.95 -12.27 6.09
CA LEU A 101 -0.10 -11.33 6.48
C LEU A 101 -0.34 -11.42 7.99
N PRO A 102 -0.24 -10.31 8.75
CA PRO A 102 -0.59 -10.33 10.16
C PRO A 102 -2.02 -10.81 10.38
N SER A 103 -2.23 -11.70 11.36
CA SER A 103 -3.59 -12.02 11.78
C SER A 103 -4.30 -10.78 12.34
N ARG A 104 -5.65 -10.74 12.25
CA ARG A 104 -6.47 -9.69 12.90
C ARG A 104 -6.11 -9.47 14.37
N SER A 105 -5.84 -10.54 15.11
CA SER A 105 -5.42 -10.47 16.53
C SER A 105 -4.02 -9.87 16.73
N ALA A 106 -3.09 -10.12 15.80
CA ALA A 106 -1.76 -9.52 15.83
C ALA A 106 -1.86 -8.02 15.51
N PHE A 107 -2.66 -7.67 14.50
CA PHE A 107 -2.93 -6.28 14.12
C PHE A 107 -3.60 -5.49 15.25
N SER A 108 -4.63 -6.03 15.90
CA SER A 108 -5.27 -5.41 17.06
C SER A 108 -4.28 -5.18 18.21
N ARG A 109 -3.44 -6.16 18.54
CA ARG A 109 -2.38 -6.00 19.56
C ARG A 109 -1.33 -4.96 19.18
N PHE A 110 -1.00 -4.86 17.89
CA PHE A 110 -0.12 -3.80 17.38
C PHE A 110 -0.74 -2.42 17.61
N LEU A 111 -2.00 -2.22 17.19
CA LEU A 111 -2.70 -0.96 17.38
C LEU A 111 -2.83 -0.57 18.85
N ALA A 112 -3.16 -1.53 19.72
CA ALA A 112 -3.26 -1.30 21.16
C ALA A 112 -1.93 -0.92 21.83
N ALA A 113 -0.80 -1.23 21.19
CA ALA A 113 0.54 -0.96 21.69
C ALA A 113 1.21 0.25 21.01
N LEU A 114 0.50 0.97 20.11
CA LEU A 114 0.99 2.21 19.51
C LEU A 114 1.07 3.29 20.59
N THR A 115 2.29 3.72 20.90
CA THR A 115 2.53 4.94 21.68
C THR A 115 2.70 6.13 20.73
N GLN A 116 2.75 7.34 21.28
CA GLN A 116 2.92 8.57 20.49
C GLN A 116 4.25 8.61 19.73
N GLU A 117 5.34 8.12 20.34
CA GLU A 117 6.69 8.15 19.76
C GLU A 117 6.79 7.50 18.36
N PRO A 118 6.39 6.24 18.13
CA PRO A 118 6.44 5.64 16.81
C PRO A 118 5.46 6.27 15.81
N VAL A 119 4.33 6.81 16.29
CA VAL A 119 3.37 7.53 15.41
C VAL A 119 3.99 8.82 14.89
N GLU A 120 4.64 9.60 15.75
CA GLU A 120 5.32 10.82 15.35
C GLU A 120 6.55 10.52 14.49
N ALA A 121 7.31 9.47 14.78
CA ALA A 121 8.40 9.03 13.91
C ALA A 121 7.92 8.68 12.50
N LEU A 122 6.79 7.97 12.37
CA LEU A 122 6.17 7.69 11.07
C LEU A 122 5.69 8.97 10.39
N ARG A 123 5.03 9.88 11.13
CA ARG A 123 4.54 11.15 10.60
C ARG A 123 5.70 11.99 10.03
N THR A 124 6.77 12.16 10.80
CA THR A 124 7.95 12.90 10.37
C THR A 124 8.57 12.26 9.14
N LEU A 125 8.74 10.93 9.13
CA LEU A 125 9.30 10.22 7.98
C LEU A 125 8.48 10.48 6.72
N PHE A 126 7.15 10.32 6.76
CA PHE A 126 6.30 10.57 5.58
C PHE A 126 6.26 12.06 5.19
N LEU A 127 6.28 12.98 6.15
CA LEU A 127 6.28 14.41 5.88
C LEU A 127 7.59 14.84 5.24
N ASP A 128 8.74 14.44 5.78
CA ASP A 128 10.06 14.72 5.22
C ASP A 128 10.17 14.15 3.81
N ASP A 129 9.65 12.94 3.61
CA ASP A 129 9.62 12.27 2.32
C ASP A 129 8.75 13.02 1.29
N ALA A 130 7.61 13.57 1.71
CA ALA A 130 6.74 14.40 0.89
C ALA A 130 7.34 15.78 0.60
N LEU A 131 7.96 16.44 1.61
CA LEU A 131 8.56 17.76 1.46
C LEU A 131 9.85 17.74 0.64
N ALA A 132 10.63 16.67 0.73
CA ALA A 132 11.82 16.48 -0.10
C ALA A 132 11.49 16.33 -1.59
N ARG A 133 10.20 16.27 -1.96
CA ARG A 133 9.75 16.02 -3.32
C ARG A 133 8.76 17.09 -3.77
N PRO A 134 9.16 17.96 -4.72
CA PRO A 134 8.21 18.90 -5.29
C PRO A 134 7.06 18.14 -5.94
N LEU A 135 5.82 18.61 -5.73
CA LEU A 135 4.59 18.02 -6.26
C LEU A 135 4.52 18.04 -7.80
N THR A 136 5.50 18.64 -8.48
CA THR A 136 5.63 18.71 -9.93
C THR A 136 7.10 18.55 -10.36
N PRO A 137 7.43 17.66 -11.33
CA PRO A 137 8.78 17.58 -11.90
C PRO A 137 9.15 18.82 -12.72
N ASP A 138 8.15 19.43 -13.36
CA ASP A 138 8.26 20.70 -14.07
C ASP A 138 7.78 21.84 -13.15
N LYS A 139 8.27 23.06 -13.33
CA LYS A 139 7.62 24.26 -12.77
C LYS A 139 6.11 24.12 -12.98
N GLN A 140 5.32 24.23 -11.91
CA GLN A 140 3.85 24.17 -11.94
C GLN A 140 3.34 24.76 -13.26
N THR A 141 2.71 23.93 -14.10
CA THR A 141 1.95 24.48 -15.23
C THR A 141 0.80 25.27 -14.59
N GLY A 142 0.96 26.60 -14.56
CA GLY A 142 0.13 27.52 -13.76
C GLY A 142 0.69 27.88 -12.39
N GLY A 143 2.02 28.09 -12.27
CA GLY A 143 2.65 28.56 -11.04
C GLY A 143 1.88 29.70 -10.36
N LEU A 144 1.78 29.65 -9.02
CA LEU A 144 1.31 30.78 -8.23
C LEU A 144 2.36 31.88 -8.30
N VAL A 145 2.19 32.76 -9.27
CA VAL A 145 2.94 34.00 -9.36
C VAL A 145 2.21 35.01 -8.49
N ASP A 146 2.93 35.69 -7.58
CA ASP A 146 2.32 36.85 -6.89
C ASP A 146 1.89 37.87 -7.96
N ARG A 147 1.00 38.80 -7.60
CA ARG A 147 0.50 39.88 -8.47
C ARG A 147 1.62 40.74 -9.06
N LYS A 148 2.84 40.64 -8.51
CA LYS A 148 4.06 41.30 -8.99
C LYS A 148 4.89 40.51 -10.01
N GLY A 149 4.58 39.25 -10.27
CA GLY A 149 5.36 38.43 -11.20
C GLY A 149 6.49 37.62 -10.55
N ASP A 150 6.63 37.67 -9.22
CA ASP A 150 7.68 36.97 -8.50
C ASP A 150 7.23 35.55 -8.11
N THR A 151 8.15 34.59 -8.27
CA THR A 151 8.03 33.19 -7.85
C THR A 151 8.55 32.97 -6.45
#